data_AF-A0A925CMC7-F1
#
_entry.id   AF-A0A925CMC7-F1
#
_cell.length_a   1.000
_cell.length_b   1.000
_cell.length_c   1.000
_cell.angle_alpha   90.00
_cell.angle_beta   90.00
_cell.angle_gamma   90.00
#
_symmetry.space_group_name_H-M   'P 1'
#
loop_
_entity.id
_entity.type
_entity.pdbx_description
1 polymer ?
#
loop_
_entity_poly.entity_id
_entity_poly.type
_entity_poly.pdbx_seq_one_letter_code
_entity_poly.pdbx_strand_id
1 'polypeptide(L)' 'MGALTLHPMKEIRVIIAGEHRAFVTELLDQVKATGYTIIGNVSGKGHHGLREAHFMSSEQESLEMIMTVVPEEKVEPIL' A
#
# COMPACT_ATOMS: atom_id res chain seq x y z
N MET A 1 -19.01 -29.08 -4.02
CA MET A 1 -18.05 -27.97 -4.16
C MET A 1 -16.67 -28.58 -4.17
N GLY A 2 -15.90 -28.44 -5.26
CA GLY A 2 -14.54 -28.98 -5.33
C GLY A 2 -13.64 -28.35 -4.25
N ALA A 3 -12.64 -29.09 -3.77
CA ALA A 3 -11.67 -28.56 -2.83
C ALA A 3 -10.93 -27.37 -3.47
N LEU A 4 -10.92 -26.23 -2.79
CA LEU A 4 -10.16 -25.05 -3.22
C LEU A 4 -8.68 -25.27 -2.88
N THR A 5 -7.82 -25.21 -3.89
CA THR A 5 -6.37 -25.20 -3.69
C THR A 5 -5.93 -23.79 -3.30
N LEU A 6 -5.25 -23.66 -2.16
CA LEU A 6 -4.68 -22.40 -1.71
C LEU A 6 -3.19 -22.36 -2.02
N HIS A 7 -2.70 -21.18 -2.42
CA HIS A 7 -1.29 -20.94 -2.71
C HIS A 7 -0.76 -19.85 -1.77
N PRO A 8 0.40 -20.06 -1.12
CA PRO A 8 0.99 -19.06 -0.25
C PRO A 8 1.46 -17.84 -1.05
N MET A 9 1.17 -16.65 -0.53
CA MET A 9 1.54 -15.34 -1.10
C MET A 9 1.92 -14.39 0.04
N LYS A 10 2.54 -13.27 -0.28
CA LYS A 10 2.91 -12.23 0.70
C LYS A 10 2.08 -10.97 0.45
N GLU A 11 1.48 -10.44 1.50
CA GLU A 11 0.80 -9.15 1.49
C GLU A 11 1.75 -8.07 1.97
N ILE A 12 1.97 -7.04 1.16
CA ILE A 12 2.74 -5.85 1.53
C ILE A 12 1.77 -4.69 1.65
N ARG A 13 1.87 -3.97 2.78
CA ARG A 13 1.11 -2.75 3.05
C ARG A 13 2.06 -1.59 3.27
N VAL A 14 1.98 -0.60 2.39
CA VAL A 14 2.76 0.64 2.45
C VAL A 14 1.83 1.74 2.91
N ILE A 15 2.14 2.39 4.04
CA ILE A 15 1.40 3.57 4.53
C ILE A 15 2.30 4.78 4.35
N ILE A 16 1.87 5.73 3.53
CA ILE A 16 2.68 6.88 3.13
C ILE A 16 1.81 8.13 2.96
N ALA A 17 2.43 9.31 2.88
CA ALA A 17 1.70 10.53 2.49
C ALA A 17 1.23 10.43 1.03
N GLY A 18 0.02 10.93 0.74
CA GLY A 18 -0.58 10.84 -0.59
C GLY A 18 0.28 11.44 -1.71
N GLU A 19 1.09 12.46 -1.41
CA GLU A 19 2.06 13.04 -2.36
C GLU A 19 3.10 12.04 -2.90
N HIS A 20 3.39 10.95 -2.18
CA HIS A 20 4.34 9.92 -2.59
C HIS A 20 3.68 8.68 -3.22
N ARG A 21 2.36 8.69 -3.42
CA ARG A 21 1.62 7.58 -4.03
C ARG A 21 2.24 7.14 -5.35
N ALA A 22 2.53 8.08 -6.25
CA ALA A 22 3.05 7.80 -7.58
C ALA A 22 4.35 6.98 -7.53
N PHE A 23 5.26 7.34 -6.62
CA PHE A 23 6.52 6.63 -6.41
C PHE A 23 6.28 5.16 -6.04
N VAL A 24 5.37 4.89 -5.10
CA VAL A 24 5.06 3.52 -4.67
C VAL A 24 4.40 2.73 -5.81
N THR A 25 3.43 3.31 -6.53
CA THR A 25 2.77 2.61 -7.63
C THR A 25 3.72 2.32 -8.79
N GLU A 26 4.63 3.25 -9.11
CA GLU A 26 5.67 3.03 -10.13
C GLU A 26 6.65 1.92 -9.73
N LEU A 27 7.06 1.86 -8.46
CA LEU A 27 7.89 0.76 -7.94
C LEU A 27 7.18 -0.58 -8.10
N LEU A 28 5.90 -0.65 -7.74
CA LEU A 28 5.07 -1.86 -7.89
C LEU A 28 4.94 -2.29 -9.36
N ASP A 29 4.80 -1.34 -10.27
CA ASP A 29 4.77 -1.60 -11.72
C ASP A 29 6.13 -2.14 -12.22
N GLN A 30 7.25 -1.57 -11.75
CA GLN A 30 8.60 -1.99 -12.15
C GLN A 30 8.94 -3.41 -11.70
N VAL A 31 8.55 -3.81 -10.49
CA VAL A 31 8.69 -5.19 -9.99
C VAL A 31 7.66 -6.15 -10.60
N LYS A 32 6.78 -5.64 -11.48
CA LYS A 32 5.71 -6.38 -12.14
C LYS A 32 4.77 -7.02 -11.12
N ALA A 33 4.40 -6.30 -10.08
CA ALA A 33 3.27 -6.71 -9.24
C ALA A 33 2.02 -6.83 -10.12
N THR A 34 1.18 -7.83 -9.90
CA THR A 34 0.00 -8.06 -10.76
C THR A 34 -1.14 -7.09 -10.48
N GLY A 35 -1.04 -6.34 -9.39
CA GLY A 35 -1.99 -5.31 -9.00
C GLY A 35 -1.77 -4.82 -7.59
N TYR A 36 -2.47 -3.76 -7.25
CA TYR A 36 -2.50 -3.17 -5.91
C TYR A 36 -3.88 -2.56 -5.64
N THR A 37 -4.18 -2.35 -4.37
CA THR A 37 -5.37 -1.65 -3.88
C THR A 37 -4.91 -0.43 -3.10
N ILE A 38 -5.57 0.70 -3.32
CA ILE A 38 -5.28 1.96 -2.60
C ILE A 38 -6.47 2.30 -1.73
N ILE A 39 -6.20 2.53 -0.44
CA ILE A 39 -7.15 3.03 0.55
C ILE A 39 -6.66 4.42 0.94
N GLY A 40 -7.35 5.46 0.47
CA GLY A 40 -7.06 6.85 0.81
C GLY A 40 -7.69 7.28 2.12
N ASN A 41 -7.39 8.51 2.56
CA ASN A 41 -7.97 9.12 3.75
C ASN A 41 -7.81 8.25 5.01
N VAL A 42 -6.60 7.72 5.21
CA VAL A 42 -6.27 6.94 6.41
C VAL A 42 -5.75 7.87 7.50
N SER A 43 -6.13 7.60 8.74
CA SER A 43 -5.56 8.26 9.93
C SER A 43 -4.47 7.38 10.53
N GLY A 44 -3.46 8.00 11.14
CA GLY A 44 -2.36 7.26 11.77
C GLY A 44 -1.54 8.11 12.73
N LYS A 45 -0.94 7.47 13.74
CA LYS A 45 -0.03 8.12 14.68
C LYS A 45 1.37 7.58 14.50
N GLY A 46 2.28 8.45 14.06
CA GLY A 46 3.71 8.14 13.92
C GLY A 46 4.53 8.78 15.04
N HIS A 47 5.85 8.73 14.89
CA HIS A 47 6.79 9.35 15.84
C HIS A 47 6.54 10.86 16.03
N HIS A 48 6.10 11.55 14.98
CA HIS A 48 5.85 13.00 14.96
C HIS A 48 4.41 13.39 15.28
N GLY A 49 3.61 12.47 15.86
CA GLY A 49 2.25 12.75 16.28
C GLY A 49 1.17 12.16 15.36
N LEU A 50 -0.05 12.65 15.54
CA LEU A 50 -1.26 12.15 14.89
C LEU A 50 -1.49 12.86 13.55
N ARG A 51 -1.83 12.07 12.52
CA ARG A 51 -2.35 12.51 11.24
C ARG A 51 -3.80 12.02 11.12
N GLU A 52 -4.75 12.94 11.05
CA GLU A 52 -6.17 12.61 10.93
C GLU A 52 -6.66 12.88 9.50
N ALA A 53 -7.41 11.94 8.94
CA ALA A 53 -7.95 12.03 7.59
C ALA A 53 -9.02 13.14 7.42
N HIS A 54 -9.74 13.47 8.50
CA HIS A 54 -10.92 14.35 8.43
C HIS A 54 -10.60 15.86 8.40
N PHE A 55 -9.37 16.26 8.72
CA PHE A 55 -8.97 17.69 8.78
C PHE A 55 -8.12 18.15 7.60
N MET A 56 -7.76 17.26 6.68
CA MET A 56 -6.94 17.59 5.52
C MET A 56 -7.83 18.06 4.37
N SER A 57 -7.60 19.28 3.89
CA SER A 57 -8.45 19.93 2.88
C SER A 57 -8.21 19.37 1.46
N SER A 58 -7.17 18.54 1.29
CA SER A 58 -6.76 17.95 0.04
C SER A 58 -6.34 16.48 0.23
N GLU A 59 -6.59 15.64 -0.79
CA GLU A 59 -6.18 14.22 -0.75
C GLU A 59 -4.65 14.05 -0.60
N GLN A 60 -3.86 15.02 -1.09
CA GLN A 60 -2.38 15.01 -1.02
C GLN A 60 -1.82 15.10 0.41
N GLU A 61 -2.55 15.75 1.33
CA GLU A 61 -2.12 15.90 2.72
C GLU A 61 -2.51 14.68 3.59
N SER A 62 -3.37 13.80 3.09
CA SER A 62 -3.82 12.61 3.81
C SER A 62 -2.80 11.45 3.72
N LEU A 63 -2.87 10.49 4.66
CA LEU A 63 -2.16 9.23 4.50
C LEU A 63 -2.94 8.32 3.54
N GLU A 64 -2.22 7.63 2.69
CA GLU A 64 -2.72 6.55 1.87
C GLU A 64 -2.11 5.21 2.31
N MET A 65 -2.91 4.15 2.27
CA MET A 65 -2.45 2.79 2.40
C MET A 65 -2.54 2.10 1.04
N ILE A 66 -1.39 1.64 0.54
CA ILE A 66 -1.27 0.88 -0.71
C ILE A 66 -0.97 -0.57 -0.33
N MET A 67 -1.79 -1.50 -0.81
CA MET A 67 -1.67 -2.92 -0.53
C MET A 67 -1.48 -3.71 -1.82
N THR A 68 -0.50 -4.62 -1.83
CA THR A 68 -0.30 -5.56 -2.93
C THR A 68 -0.09 -6.98 -2.39
N VAL A 69 -0.45 -7.97 -3.21
CA VAL A 69 -0.21 -9.39 -2.92
C VAL A 69 0.72 -9.95 -3.99
N VAL A 70 1.89 -10.41 -3.58
CA VAL A 70 2.96 -10.84 -4.49
C VAL A 70 3.54 -12.21 -4.08
N PRO A 71 4.16 -12.94 -5.01
CA PRO A 71 5.04 -14.06 -4.68
C PRO A 71 6.20 -13.64 -3.78
N GLU A 72 6.73 -14.58 -2.98
CA GLU A 72 7.77 -14.30 -1.98
C GLU A 72 9.06 -13.73 -2.60
N GLU A 73 9.44 -14.19 -3.80
CA GLU A 73 10.61 -13.71 -4.52
C GLU A 73 10.53 -12.25 -4.97
N LYS A 74 9.33 -11.64 -4.93
CA LYS A 74 9.12 -10.23 -5.25
C LYS A 74 9.09 -9.31 -4.03
N VAL A 75 9.22 -9.85 -2.82
CA VAL A 75 9.19 -9.03 -1.60
C VAL A 75 10.43 -8.15 -1.48
N GLU A 76 11.62 -8.73 -1.62
CA GLU A 76 12.89 -8.01 -1.42
C GLU A 76 13.05 -6.80 -2.35
N PRO A 77 12.69 -6.86 -3.65
CA PRO A 77 12.76 -5.68 -4.53
C PRO A 77 11.78 -4.53 -4.18
N ILE A 78 10.80 -4.77 -3.31
CA ILE A 78 9.80 -3.77 -2.88
C ILE A 78 10.24 -3.07 -1.58
N LEU A 79 11.05 -3.72 -0.75
CA LEU A 79 11.51 -3.23 0.56
C LEU A 79 12.86 -2.50 0.47
#